data_AF-A0A2I6SWC8-F1
#
_entry.id   AF-A0A2I6SWC8-F1
#
_cell.length_a   1.000
_cell.length_b   1.000
_cell.length_c   1.000
_cell.angle_alpha   90.00
_cell.angle_beta   90.00
_cell.angle_gamma   90.00
#
_symmetry.space_group_name_H-M   'P 1'
#
loop_
_entity.id
_entity.type
_entity.pdbx_description
1 polymer ?
#
loop_
_entity_poly.entity_id
_entity_poly.type
_entity_poly.pdbx_seq_one_letter_code
_entity_poly.pdbx_strand_id
1 'polypeptide(L)' 'MNCLRCNTKMKFLKEYRFESKENDRGLFKTLFDIEEHLIFNIYVCPECKHTEFIYKGSVEWVD' A
#
# COMPACT_ATOMS: atom_id res chain seq x y z
N MET A 1 -11.01 -8.60 5.81
CA MET A 1 -11.60 -8.18 4.53
C MET A 1 -11.79 -9.38 3.61
N ASN A 2 -12.76 -9.31 2.70
CA ASN A 2 -13.00 -10.32 1.67
C ASN A 2 -12.48 -9.80 0.33
N CYS A 3 -11.99 -10.71 -0.52
CA CYS A 3 -11.45 -10.38 -1.83
C CYS A 3 -12.56 -9.84 -2.73
N LEU A 4 -12.36 -8.69 -3.36
CA LEU A 4 -13.38 -8.07 -4.22
C LEU A 4 -13.70 -8.88 -5.49
N ARG A 5 -12.85 -9.85 -5.87
CA ARG A 5 -13.05 -10.69 -7.06
C ARG A 5 -13.85 -11.96 -6.82
N CYS A 6 -13.53 -12.69 -5.75
CA CYS A 6 -14.13 -14.01 -5.47
C CYS A 6 -14.77 -14.11 -4.08
N ASN A 7 -14.83 -13.00 -3.34
CA ASN A 7 -15.41 -12.90 -1.99
C ASN A 7 -14.74 -13.78 -0.91
N THR A 8 -13.65 -14.48 -1.23
CA THR A 8 -12.89 -15.27 -0.26
C THR A 8 -12.16 -14.38 0.74
N LYS A 9 -12.14 -14.79 2.01
CA LYS A 9 -11.44 -14.08 3.10
C LYS A 9 -9.95 -13.94 2.77
N MET A 10 -9.48 -12.71 2.72
CA MET A 10 -8.08 -12.42 2.42
C MET A 10 -7.19 -12.69 3.62
N LYS A 11 -5.92 -13.05 3.35
CA LYS A 11 -4.89 -13.27 4.36
C LYS A 11 -3.91 -12.10 4.36
N PHE A 12 -3.53 -11.64 5.55
CA PHE A 12 -2.45 -10.67 5.68
C PHE A 12 -1.14 -11.32 5.22
N LEU A 13 -0.38 -10.60 4.39
CA LEU A 13 0.93 -11.03 3.92
C LEU A 13 2.04 -10.30 4.68
N LYS A 14 2.08 -8.98 4.54
CA LYS A 14 3.12 -8.12 5.16
C LYS A 14 2.70 -6.66 5.17
N GLU A 15 3.38 -5.89 6.00
CA GLU A 15 3.44 -4.44 5.87
C GLU A 15 4.45 -4.08 4.76
N TYR A 16 4.13 -3.08 3.96
CA TYR A 16 5.01 -2.51 2.94
C TYR A 16 5.12 -1.01 3.15
N ARG A 17 6.37 -0.53 3.15
CA ARG A 17 6.71 0.88 3.31
C ARG A 17 7.19 1.39 1.96
N PHE A 18 6.52 2.40 1.43
CA PHE A 18 6.92 3.03 0.19
C PHE A 18 8.04 4.01 0.49
N GLU A 19 9.23 3.74 -0.04
CA GLU A 19 10.35 4.68 -0.01
C GLU A 19 10.27 5.52 -1.28
N SER A 20 9.92 6.80 -1.12
CA SER A 20 9.90 7.72 -2.26
C SER A 20 11.34 7.93 -2.74
N LYS A 21 11.71 7.33 -3.88
CA LYS A 21 12.93 7.70 -4.60
C LYS A 21 12.59 8.87 -5.52
N GLU A 22 13.35 9.96 -5.41
CA GLU A 22 13.11 11.26 -6.05
C GLU A 22 12.85 11.24 -7.58
N ASN A 23 13.16 10.14 -8.27
CA ASN A 23 13.20 10.03 -9.74
C ASN A 23 11.94 9.45 -10.40
N ASP A 24 11.03 8.79 -9.67
CA ASP A 24 9.83 8.14 -10.26
C ASP A 24 8.54 8.93 -10.00
N ARG A 25 8.62 10.26 -9.99
CA ARG A 25 7.48 11.20 -9.75
C ARG A 25 6.48 11.28 -10.93
N GLY A 26 6.12 10.14 -11.52
CA GLY A 26 5.10 10.01 -12.57
C GLY A 26 3.68 9.91 -12.00
N LEU A 27 2.74 10.68 -12.58
CA LEU A 27 1.27 10.67 -12.40
C LEU A 27 0.67 10.87 -10.99
N PHE A 28 1.42 10.71 -9.90
CA PHE A 28 0.91 10.86 -8.53
C PHE A 28 1.47 12.06 -7.76
N LYS A 29 2.17 12.98 -8.44
CA LYS A 29 2.90 14.09 -7.83
C LYS A 29 2.05 14.98 -6.92
N THR A 30 0.76 15.17 -7.23
CA THR A 30 -0.12 16.11 -6.51
C THR A 30 -0.73 15.53 -5.23
N LEU A 31 -0.71 14.21 -5.04
CA LEU A 31 -1.21 13.57 -3.80
C LEU A 31 -0.10 13.35 -2.77
N PHE A 32 1.17 13.44 -3.18
CA PHE A 32 2.34 12.99 -2.42
C PHE A 32 3.45 14.06 -2.35
N ASP A 33 3.08 15.34 -2.30
CA ASP A 33 4.02 16.47 -2.11
C ASP A 33 4.51 16.63 -0.65
N ILE A 34 4.15 15.71 0.23
CA ILE A 34 4.71 15.57 1.57
C ILE A 34 5.65 14.38 1.48
N GLU A 35 6.89 14.49 1.98
CA GLU A 35 7.88 13.40 2.12
C GLU A 35 7.41 12.33 3.11
N GLU A 36 6.22 11.80 2.86
CA GLU A 36 5.54 10.82 3.68
C GLU A 36 5.93 9.44 3.18
N HIS A 37 6.63 8.69 4.02
CA HIS A 37 6.79 7.27 3.80
C HIS A 37 5.45 6.59 4.03
N LEU A 38 4.70 6.35 2.95
CA LEU A 38 3.40 5.70 3.01
C LEU A 38 3.54 4.25 3.46
N ILE A 39 2.70 3.84 4.40
CA ILE A 39 2.64 2.48 4.90
C ILE A 39 1.35 1.82 4.39
N PHE A 40 1.49 0.64 3.81
CA PHE A 40 0.39 -0.20 3.37
C PHE A 40 0.43 -1.57 4.03
N ASN A 41 -0.71 -2.07 4.46
CA ASN A 41 -0.88 -3.50 4.74
C ASN A 41 -1.26 -4.23 3.46
N ILE A 42 -0.49 -5.27 3.13
CA ILE A 42 -0.75 -6.10 1.95
C ILE A 42 -1.55 -7.32 2.37
N TYR A 43 -2.68 -7.53 1.72
CA TYR A 43 -3.51 -8.72 1.85
C TYR A 43 -3.53 -9.49 0.53
N VAL A 44 -3.50 -10.82 0.60
CA VAL A 44 -3.54 -11.70 -0.57
C VAL A 44 -4.72 -12.66 -0.44
N CYS A 45 -5.50 -12.78 -1.51
CA CYS A 45 -6.54 -13.80 -1.61
C CYS A 45 -5.88 -15.18 -1.83
N PRO A 46 -6.13 -16.17 -0.96
CA PRO A 46 -5.54 -17.49 -1.11
C PRO A 46 -6.04 -18.25 -2.35
N GLU A 47 -7.23 -17.90 -2.84
CA GLU A 47 -7.89 -18.54 -3.97
C GLU A 47 -7.40 -17.96 -5.31
N CYS A 48 -7.74 -16.71 -5.61
CA CYS A 48 -7.48 -16.09 -6.92
C CYS A 48 -6.16 -15.30 -7.00
N LYS A 49 -5.37 -15.27 -5.91
CA LYS A 49 -4.08 -14.56 -5.80
C LYS A 49 -4.16 -13.05 -6.00
N HIS A 50 -5.36 -12.47 -5.96
CA HIS A 50 -5.52 -11.03 -5.98
C HIS A 50 -4.92 -10.40 -4.71
N THR A 51 -4.18 -9.31 -4.90
CA THR A 51 -3.47 -8.60 -3.83
C THR A 51 -4.10 -7.23 -3.66
N GLU A 52 -4.44 -6.87 -2.43
CA GLU A 52 -5.03 -5.58 -2.08
C GLU A 52 -4.08 -4.84 -1.12
N PHE A 53 -3.84 -3.56 -1.39
CA PHE A 53 -2.99 -2.67 -0.60
C PHE A 53 -3.89 -1.74 0.21
N ILE A 54 -3.86 -1.88 1.53
CA ILE A 54 -4.67 -1.07 2.45
C ILE A 54 -3.80 -0.02 3.09
N TYR A 55 -4.09 1.25 2.82
CA TYR A 55 -3.41 2.38 3.43
C TYR A 55 -3.53 2.30 4.95
N LYS A 56 -2.39 2.39 5.63
CA LYS A 56 -2.28 2.35 7.10
C LYS A 56 -1.94 3.71 7.69
N GLY A 57 -1.17 4.53 6.98
CA GLY A 57 -0.71 5.84 7.43
C GLY A 57 0.56 6.29 6.71
N SER A 58 1.07 7.45 7.09
CA SER A 58 2.35 8.01 6.68
C SER A 58 3.30 8.09 7.88
N VAL A 59 4.61 8.02 7.62
CA VAL A 59 5.63 8.44 8.60
C VAL A 59 6.22 9.73 8.10
N GLU A 60 6.01 10.80 8.85
CA GLU A 60 6.80 12.02 8.75
C GLU A 60 8.09 11.79 9.55
N TRP A 61 9.25 11.77 8.88
CA TRP A 61 10.50 11.88 9.62
C TRP A 61 10.65 13.33 10.05
N VAL A 62 10.38 13.60 11.32
CA VAL A 62 10.76 14.86 11.95
C VAL A 62 12.22 14.70 12.36
N ASP A 63 13.11 15.38 11.66
CA ASP A 63 14.52 15.56 12.03
C ASP A 63 14.65 16.42 13.30
#